data_AF-A0A2N0MPT0-F1
#
_entry.id   AF-A0A2N0MPT0-F1
#
_cell.length_a   1.000
_cell.length_b   1.000
_cell.length_c   1.000
_cell.angle_alpha   90.00
_cell.angle_beta   90.00
_cell.angle_gamma   90.00
#
_symmetry.space_group_name_H-M   'P 1'
#
loop_
_entity.id
_entity.type
_entity.pdbx_description
1 polymer ?
#
loop_
_entity_poly.entity_id
_entity_poly.type
_entity_poly.pdbx_seq_one_letter_code
_entity_poly.pdbx_strand_id
1 'polypeptide(L)'
;MAETPDRHDLDKLTRWHEGLMSASGQGFPVCALFLASGEDNRAHDIFRTYRTAFEEMGAGFHDLVIFGQHGMSTTCAALIPGLGLSGLQTPALVLINSGDAGFVLHTTGLPVGALAEGESEEDNSGIPWRKVLESIKQATAGGTELSLDDVNGLDRTEYSGWTLVETVGAVKRRIESD
;
A
#
# COMPACT_ATOMS: atom_id res chain seq x y z
N MET A 1 13.17 3.90 26.22
CA MET A 1 12.16 2.85 26.01
C MET A 1 12.20 2.49 24.53
N ALA A 2 12.36 1.21 24.19
CA ALA A 2 12.33 0.79 22.80
C ALA A 2 10.93 1.07 22.22
N GLU A 3 10.90 1.57 20.98
CA GLU A 3 9.66 1.77 20.24
C GLU A 3 9.02 0.40 19.98
N THR A 4 7.77 0.21 20.42
CA THR A 4 7.03 -1.02 20.14
C THR A 4 6.51 -0.97 18.69
N PRO A 5 6.34 -2.13 18.01
CA PRO A 5 5.76 -2.18 16.67
C PRO A 5 4.42 -1.45 16.56
N ASP A 6 3.60 -1.51 17.62
CA ASP A 6 2.32 -0.82 17.71
C ASP A 6 2.46 0.71 17.65
N ARG A 7 3.40 1.28 18.43
CA ARG A 7 3.58 2.74 18.47
C ARG A 7 4.10 3.24 17.12
N HIS A 8 5.08 2.54 16.56
CA HIS A 8 5.66 2.88 15.27
C HIS A 8 4.59 2.89 14.17
N ASP A 9 3.75 1.84 14.10
CA ASP A 9 2.71 1.76 13.09
C ASP A 9 1.54 2.70 13.37
N LEU A 10 1.20 3.00 14.62
CA LEU A 10 0.18 4.01 14.94
C LEU A 10 0.63 5.44 14.54
N ASP A 11 1.88 5.79 14.80
CA ASP A 11 2.46 7.07 14.37
C ASP A 11 2.45 7.17 12.84
N LYS A 12 2.74 6.06 12.16
CA LYS A 12 2.66 5.95 10.70
C LYS A 12 1.22 6.10 10.18
N LEU A 13 0.25 5.45 10.81
CA LEU A 13 -1.17 5.57 10.46
C LEU A 13 -1.65 7.01 10.63
N THR A 14 -1.24 7.67 11.71
CA THR A 14 -1.56 9.08 11.96
C THR A 14 -1.02 9.97 10.86
N ARG A 15 0.27 9.83 10.53
CA ARG A 15 0.90 10.57 9.42
C ARG A 15 0.26 10.28 8.07
N TRP A 16 -0.17 9.03 7.85
CA TRP A 16 -0.84 8.66 6.61
C TRP A 16 -2.20 9.36 6.50
N HIS A 17 -3.02 9.30 7.55
CA HIS A 17 -4.30 9.98 7.60
C HIS A 17 -4.17 11.51 7.40
N GLU A 18 -3.21 12.14 8.07
CA GLU A 18 -2.92 13.58 7.91
C GLU A 18 -2.49 13.94 6.49
N GLY A 19 -1.64 13.10 5.88
CA GLY A 19 -1.22 13.29 4.50
C GLY A 19 -2.39 13.15 3.52
N LEU A 20 -3.26 12.16 3.72
CA LEU A 20 -4.47 11.98 2.91
C LEU A 20 -5.44 13.17 3.06
N MET A 21 -5.61 13.73 4.25
CA MET A 21 -6.43 14.94 4.46
C MET A 21 -5.84 16.19 3.79
N SER A 22 -4.51 16.27 3.69
CA SER A 22 -3.81 17.44 3.15
C SER A 22 -3.63 17.38 1.63
N ALA A 23 -3.79 16.20 1.02
CA ALA A 23 -3.71 16.00 -0.41
C ALA A 23 -4.87 16.72 -1.11
N SER A 24 -4.56 17.71 -1.96
CA SER A 24 -5.56 18.54 -2.64
C SER A 24 -5.64 18.20 -4.11
N GLY A 25 -6.51 17.25 -4.49
CA GLY A 25 -7.13 17.06 -5.83
C GLY A 25 -6.24 16.81 -7.07
N GLN A 26 -4.99 17.27 -7.11
CA GLN A 26 -3.97 17.01 -8.14
C GLN A 26 -2.93 16.00 -7.60
N GLY A 27 -3.40 15.00 -6.86
CA GLY A 27 -2.55 14.02 -6.20
C GLY A 27 -1.95 13.00 -7.16
N PHE A 28 -0.97 12.25 -6.65
CA PHE A 28 -0.41 11.08 -7.30
C PHE A 28 -1.53 10.09 -7.70
N PRO A 29 -1.42 9.36 -8.83
CA PRO A 29 -2.56 8.63 -9.39
C PRO A 29 -3.06 7.44 -8.55
N VAL A 30 -2.31 7.02 -7.52
CA VAL A 30 -2.65 5.86 -6.70
C VAL A 30 -2.00 5.96 -5.32
N CYS A 31 -2.68 5.45 -4.29
CA CYS A 31 -2.04 5.17 -3.01
C CYS A 31 -1.67 3.68 -2.93
N ALA A 32 -0.41 3.37 -2.67
CA ALA A 32 0.11 2.02 -2.50
C ALA A 32 0.32 1.69 -1.02
N LEU A 33 -0.29 0.61 -0.56
CA LEU A 33 -0.19 0.08 0.80
C LEU A 33 0.46 -1.30 0.76
N PHE A 34 1.60 -1.43 1.42
CA PHE A 34 2.27 -2.70 1.67
C PHE A 34 1.88 -3.23 3.05
N LEU A 35 1.46 -4.49 3.10
CA LEU A 35 1.22 -5.22 4.34
C LEU A 35 2.23 -6.36 4.40
N ALA A 36 3.18 -6.29 5.32
CA ALA A 36 4.28 -7.25 5.42
C ALA A 36 4.65 -7.49 6.89
N SER A 37 5.34 -8.58 7.18
CA SER A 37 5.95 -8.85 8.47
C SER A 37 7.44 -8.49 8.47
N GLY A 38 8.06 -8.41 9.64
CA GLY A 38 9.50 -8.16 9.76
C GLY A 38 10.39 -9.20 9.08
N GLU A 39 9.86 -10.40 8.78
CA GLU A 39 10.59 -11.49 8.13
C GLU A 39 10.46 -11.48 6.60
N ASP A 40 9.56 -10.66 6.04
CA ASP A 40 9.26 -10.60 4.61
C ASP A 40 10.27 -9.69 3.86
N ASN A 41 11.54 -10.10 3.87
CA ASN A 41 12.65 -9.35 3.28
C ASN A 41 12.38 -8.95 1.81
N ARG A 42 11.83 -9.86 1.01
CA ARG A 42 11.48 -9.57 -0.38
C ARG A 42 10.40 -8.50 -0.51
N ALA A 43 9.37 -8.52 0.34
CA ALA A 43 8.34 -7.49 0.34
C ALA A 43 8.92 -6.11 0.72
N HIS A 44 9.88 -6.08 1.65
CA HIS A 44 10.62 -4.87 2.01
C HIS A 44 11.48 -4.36 0.85
N ASP A 45 12.17 -5.25 0.13
CA ASP A 45 12.98 -4.88 -1.04
C ASP A 45 12.10 -4.29 -2.15
N ILE A 46 10.96 -4.92 -2.44
CA ILE A 46 9.97 -4.42 -3.41
C ILE A 46 9.42 -3.05 -2.97
N PHE A 47 9.12 -2.88 -1.68
CA PHE A 47 8.69 -1.59 -1.15
C PHE A 47 9.75 -0.51 -1.35
N ARG A 48 11.05 -0.81 -1.18
CA ARG A 48 12.13 0.15 -1.47
C ARG A 48 12.18 0.52 -2.94
N THR A 49 12.02 -0.45 -3.84
CA THR A 49 11.90 -0.19 -5.29
C THR A 49 10.73 0.73 -5.60
N TYR A 50 9.56 0.48 -5.01
CA TYR A 50 8.40 1.37 -5.13
C TYR A 50 8.71 2.75 -4.58
N ARG A 51 9.35 2.85 -3.41
CA ARG A 51 9.68 4.12 -2.77
C ARG A 51 10.54 5.00 -3.66
N THR A 52 11.63 4.45 -4.18
CA THR A 52 12.52 5.18 -5.09
C THR A 52 11.74 5.67 -6.32
N ALA A 53 10.97 4.80 -6.96
CA ALA A 53 10.20 5.18 -8.15
C ALA A 53 9.12 6.24 -7.84
N PHE A 54 8.41 6.12 -6.72
CA PHE A 54 7.39 7.07 -6.28
C PHE A 54 8.01 8.45 -5.99
N GLU A 55 9.16 8.49 -5.30
CA GLU A 55 9.88 9.73 -5.04
C GLU A 55 10.36 10.41 -6.34
N GLU A 56 10.88 9.64 -7.30
CA GLU A 56 11.27 10.14 -8.63
C GLU A 56 10.10 10.72 -9.43
N MET A 57 8.89 10.17 -9.22
CA MET A 57 7.65 10.66 -9.82
C MET A 57 6.97 11.79 -9.02
N GLY A 58 7.58 12.25 -7.92
CA GLY A 58 7.08 13.35 -7.10
C GLY A 58 6.00 12.96 -6.09
N ALA A 59 5.83 11.67 -5.79
CA ALA A 59 4.88 11.19 -4.79
C ALA A 59 5.31 11.58 -3.36
N GLY A 60 4.31 11.85 -2.52
CA GLY A 60 4.49 12.09 -1.09
C GLY A 60 4.47 10.82 -0.24
N PHE A 61 4.61 11.01 1.07
CA PHE A 61 4.52 9.91 2.03
C PHE A 61 3.16 9.19 1.98
N HIS A 62 2.06 9.93 1.77
CA HIS A 62 0.71 9.35 1.79
C HIS A 62 0.38 8.50 0.57
N ASP A 63 1.17 8.62 -0.50
CA ASP A 63 1.00 7.85 -1.74
C ASP A 63 1.61 6.46 -1.63
N LEU A 64 2.51 6.22 -0.67
CA LEU A 64 3.11 4.91 -0.46
C LEU A 64 3.39 4.69 1.03
N VAL A 65 2.83 3.64 1.61
CA VAL A 65 3.01 3.26 3.02
C VAL A 65 3.23 1.77 3.17
N ILE A 66 3.92 1.36 4.23
CA ILE A 66 4.11 -0.05 4.61
C ILE A 66 3.76 -0.24 6.08
N PHE A 67 3.04 -1.30 6.44
CA PHE A 67 2.73 -1.64 7.84
C PHE A 67 3.21 -3.05 8.18
N GLY A 68 3.53 -3.29 9.45
CA GLY A 68 4.00 -4.58 9.97
C GLY A 68 5.50 -4.88 9.81
N GLN A 69 6.28 -3.90 9.31
CA GLN A 69 7.74 -4.03 9.06
C GLN A 69 8.58 -4.42 10.31
N HIS A 70 8.03 -4.25 11.52
CA HIS A 70 8.68 -4.58 12.79
C HIS A 70 7.96 -5.71 13.56
N GLY A 71 7.04 -6.42 12.89
CA GLY A 71 6.17 -7.42 13.49
C GLY A 71 4.69 -7.06 13.37
N MET A 72 3.81 -8.02 13.60
CA MET A 72 2.36 -7.83 13.53
C MET A 72 1.92 -6.83 14.62
N SER A 73 1.58 -5.62 14.20
CA SER A 73 1.01 -4.59 15.08
C SER A 73 -0.51 -4.67 15.13
N THR A 74 -1.11 -4.19 16.23
CA THR A 74 -2.57 -4.01 16.33
C THR A 74 -3.09 -3.11 15.22
N THR A 75 -2.30 -2.10 14.81
CA THR A 75 -2.58 -1.23 13.66
C THR A 75 -2.69 -2.00 12.35
N CYS A 76 -1.72 -2.87 12.03
CA CYS A 76 -1.75 -3.70 10.83
C CYS A 76 -2.96 -4.66 10.85
N ALA A 77 -3.22 -5.29 11.99
CA ALA A 77 -4.36 -6.19 12.17
C ALA A 77 -5.72 -5.49 12.06
N ALA A 78 -5.82 -4.21 12.44
CA ALA A 78 -7.03 -3.41 12.32
C ALA A 78 -7.24 -2.84 10.91
N LEU A 79 -6.16 -2.54 10.17
CA LEU A 79 -6.22 -2.03 8.79
C LEU A 79 -6.84 -3.04 7.82
N ILE A 80 -6.48 -4.32 7.94
CA ILE A 80 -6.99 -5.37 7.05
C ILE A 80 -8.53 -5.41 7.03
N PRO A 81 -9.24 -5.66 8.15
CA PRO A 81 -10.70 -5.61 8.16
C PRO A 81 -11.24 -4.19 7.96
N GLY A 82 -10.52 -3.16 8.42
CA GLY A 82 -10.93 -1.77 8.31
C GLY A 82 -11.04 -1.25 6.87
N LEU A 83 -10.20 -1.75 5.97
CA LEU A 83 -10.24 -1.46 4.54
C LEU A 83 -11.05 -2.47 3.73
N GLY A 84 -11.77 -3.40 4.38
CA GLY A 84 -12.51 -4.46 3.68
C GLY A 84 -11.62 -5.54 3.05
N LEU A 85 -10.35 -5.65 3.45
CA LEU A 85 -9.38 -6.63 2.95
C LEU A 85 -9.48 -8.00 3.65
N SER A 86 -10.67 -8.35 4.12
CA SER A 86 -10.87 -9.60 4.88
C SER A 86 -10.54 -10.81 4.00
N GLY A 87 -9.61 -11.65 4.48
CA GLY A 87 -9.12 -12.82 3.75
C GLY A 87 -7.81 -12.61 2.97
N LEU A 88 -7.32 -11.37 2.86
CA LEU A 88 -6.03 -11.08 2.24
C LEU A 88 -4.90 -11.75 3.02
N GLN A 89 -4.03 -12.47 2.29
CA GLN A 89 -2.85 -13.12 2.85
C GLN A 89 -1.65 -12.17 2.77
N THR A 90 -0.90 -12.03 3.86
CA THR A 90 0.35 -11.24 3.89
C THR A 90 1.57 -12.12 3.57
N PRO A 91 2.62 -11.59 2.92
CA PRO A 91 2.78 -10.20 2.51
C PRO A 91 1.95 -9.87 1.26
N ALA A 92 1.43 -8.65 1.19
CA ALA A 92 0.57 -8.19 0.10
C ALA A 92 0.81 -6.74 -0.28
N LEU A 93 0.53 -6.44 -1.54
CA LEU A 93 0.41 -5.10 -2.09
C LEU A 93 -1.06 -4.79 -2.31
N VAL A 94 -1.49 -3.64 -1.81
CA VAL A 94 -2.83 -3.08 -1.99
C VAL A 94 -2.67 -1.73 -2.68
N LEU A 95 -3.27 -1.59 -3.85
CA LEU A 95 -3.35 -0.33 -4.57
C LEU A 95 -4.73 0.27 -4.44
N ILE A 96 -4.77 1.57 -4.16
CA ILE A 96 -5.99 2.27 -3.80
C ILE A 96 -6.17 3.44 -4.74
N ASN A 97 -7.12 3.29 -5.67
CA ASN A 97 -7.58 4.37 -6.52
C ASN A 97 -8.75 5.06 -5.82
N SER A 98 -8.50 6.26 -5.30
CA SER A 98 -9.52 7.03 -4.57
C SER A 98 -10.35 7.89 -5.50
N GLY A 99 -11.67 7.91 -5.29
CA GLY A 99 -12.60 8.82 -5.96
C GLY A 99 -13.48 9.58 -4.96
N ASP A 100 -14.33 10.47 -5.45
CA ASP A 100 -15.11 11.40 -4.60
C ASP A 100 -16.12 10.69 -3.68
N ALA A 101 -16.58 9.48 -4.02
CA ALA A 101 -17.64 8.75 -3.31
C ALA A 101 -17.24 7.33 -2.86
N GLY A 102 -15.95 7.00 -2.92
CA GLY A 102 -15.44 5.66 -2.61
C GLY A 102 -14.02 5.46 -3.11
N PHE A 103 -13.58 4.21 -3.13
CA PHE A 103 -12.27 3.85 -3.66
C PHE A 103 -12.29 2.41 -4.20
N VAL A 104 -11.40 2.14 -5.14
CA VAL A 104 -11.17 0.81 -5.69
C VAL A 104 -9.86 0.28 -5.13
N LEU A 105 -9.90 -0.96 -4.66
CA LEU A 105 -8.74 -1.70 -4.20
C LEU A 105 -8.34 -2.73 -5.27
N HIS A 106 -7.08 -2.71 -5.67
CA HIS A 106 -6.45 -3.79 -6.42
C HIS A 106 -5.40 -4.44 -5.55
N THR A 107 -5.49 -5.75 -5.33
CA THR A 107 -4.63 -6.46 -4.39
C THR A 107 -3.88 -7.60 -5.06
N THR A 108 -2.65 -7.84 -4.62
CA THR A 108 -1.86 -9.02 -5.02
C THR A 108 -1.02 -9.49 -3.84
N GLY A 109 -0.82 -10.81 -3.76
CA GLY A 109 0.21 -11.37 -2.91
C GLY A 109 1.60 -10.90 -3.34
N LEU A 110 2.48 -10.71 -2.37
CA LEU A 110 3.90 -10.46 -2.56
C LEU A 110 4.69 -11.75 -2.28
N PRO A 111 5.89 -11.89 -2.86
CA PRO A 111 6.73 -13.03 -2.54
C PRO A 111 7.15 -13.04 -1.06
N VAL A 112 7.10 -14.23 -0.46
CA VAL A 112 7.58 -14.51 0.90
C VAL A 112 9.07 -14.81 0.93
N GLY A 113 9.70 -14.62 2.10
CA GLY A 113 11.06 -15.06 2.38
C GLY A 113 12.16 -14.17 1.77
N ALA A 114 13.29 -14.78 1.46
CA ALA A 114 14.47 -14.14 0.86
C ALA A 114 14.75 -14.72 -0.54
N LEU A 115 15.36 -13.93 -1.43
CA LEU A 115 15.90 -14.45 -2.68
C LEU A 115 17.04 -15.43 -2.40
N ALA A 116 17.16 -16.47 -3.21
CA ALA A 116 18.35 -17.30 -3.16
C ALA A 116 19.58 -16.49 -3.63
N GLU A 117 20.78 -16.86 -3.17
CA GLU A 117 22.01 -16.21 -3.63
C GLU A 117 22.13 -16.29 -5.16
N GLY A 118 22.23 -15.12 -5.81
CA GLY A 118 22.35 -15.01 -7.26
C GLY A 118 21.04 -14.86 -8.03
N GLU A 119 19.88 -14.92 -7.36
CA GLU A 119 18.60 -14.54 -7.97
C GLU A 119 18.41 -13.02 -7.90
N SER A 120 18.02 -12.42 -9.02
CA SER A 120 17.48 -11.05 -9.03
C SER A 120 15.96 -11.12 -9.00
N GLU A 121 15.30 -10.20 -8.29
CA GLU A 121 13.87 -10.00 -8.51
C GLU A 121 13.62 -9.78 -10.02
N GLU A 122 14.52 -9.08 -10.74
CA GLU A 122 14.42 -8.58 -12.13
C GLU A 122 14.13 -9.62 -13.21
N ASP A 123 14.40 -10.90 -12.96
CA ASP A 123 14.32 -11.92 -14.01
C ASP A 123 12.90 -12.40 -14.33
N ASN A 124 11.88 -11.98 -13.58
CA ASN A 124 10.51 -12.45 -13.78
C ASN A 124 9.54 -11.29 -14.05
N SER A 125 9.35 -10.94 -15.33
CA SER A 125 8.45 -9.87 -15.79
C SER A 125 6.95 -10.22 -15.71
N GLY A 126 6.63 -11.45 -15.32
CA GLY A 126 5.26 -11.93 -15.11
C GLY A 126 4.66 -11.58 -13.75
N ILE A 127 5.44 -11.03 -12.81
CA ILE A 127 4.99 -10.83 -11.43
C ILE A 127 4.07 -9.58 -11.35
N PRO A 128 2.86 -9.68 -10.78
CA PRO A 128 1.86 -8.60 -10.79
C PRO A 128 2.39 -7.25 -10.28
N TRP A 129 3.16 -7.24 -9.18
CA TRP A 129 3.69 -6.00 -8.60
C TRP A 129 4.57 -5.19 -9.57
N ARG A 130 5.24 -5.82 -10.53
CA ARG A 130 6.09 -5.09 -11.49
C ARG A 130 5.30 -4.42 -12.57
N LYS A 131 4.36 -5.17 -13.15
CA LYS A 131 3.46 -4.65 -14.17
C LYS A 131 2.70 -3.45 -13.63
N VAL A 132 2.24 -3.56 -12.39
CA VAL A 132 1.67 -2.44 -11.64
C VAL A 132 2.62 -1.23 -11.61
N LEU A 133 3.86 -1.40 -11.16
CA LEU A 133 4.80 -0.28 -11.05
C LEU A 133 5.07 0.38 -12.41
N GLU A 134 5.21 -0.42 -13.47
CA GLU A 134 5.39 0.09 -14.82
C GLU A 134 4.14 0.83 -15.34
N SER A 135 2.94 0.33 -15.05
CA SER A 135 1.69 1.03 -15.36
C SER A 135 1.59 2.37 -14.64
N ILE A 136 1.99 2.45 -13.36
CA ILE A 136 2.03 3.70 -12.60
C ILE A 136 3.01 4.68 -13.25
N LYS A 137 4.24 4.24 -13.56
CA LYS A 137 5.24 5.09 -14.23
C LYS A 137 4.72 5.64 -15.55
N GLN A 138 4.10 4.80 -16.37
CA GLN A 138 3.53 5.21 -17.65
C GLN A 138 2.40 6.22 -17.48
N ALA A 139 1.47 5.97 -16.55
CA ALA A 139 0.36 6.89 -16.29
C ALA A 139 0.86 8.25 -15.80
N THR A 140 1.81 8.26 -14.87
CA THR A 140 2.40 9.51 -14.33
C THR A 140 3.18 10.27 -15.40
N ALA A 141 4.00 9.59 -16.20
CA ALA A 141 4.76 10.23 -17.27
C ALA A 141 3.86 10.75 -18.42
N GLY A 142 2.78 10.04 -18.72
CA GLY A 142 1.81 10.40 -19.76
C GLY A 142 0.76 11.41 -19.31
N GLY A 143 0.61 11.65 -17.99
CA GLY A 143 -0.50 12.43 -17.44
C GLY A 143 -1.86 11.80 -17.74
N THR A 144 -1.92 10.48 -17.87
CA THR A 144 -3.14 9.73 -18.18
C THR A 144 -3.74 9.09 -16.94
N GLU A 145 -5.02 8.76 -17.00
CA GLU A 145 -5.66 7.97 -15.95
C GLU A 145 -4.98 6.59 -15.82
N LEU A 146 -4.69 6.18 -14.58
CA LEU A 146 -4.13 4.86 -14.28
C LEU A 146 -5.25 3.82 -14.30
N SER A 147 -5.18 2.87 -15.24
CA SER A 147 -6.00 1.66 -15.22
C SER A 147 -5.15 0.45 -14.82
N LEU A 148 -5.65 -0.31 -13.84
CA LEU A 148 -5.02 -1.55 -13.34
C LEU A 148 -5.87 -2.79 -13.64
N ASP A 149 -7.04 -2.61 -14.27
CA ASP A 149 -8.03 -3.67 -14.48
C ASP A 149 -7.52 -4.78 -15.43
N ASP A 150 -6.57 -4.45 -16.30
CA ASP A 150 -5.96 -5.39 -17.25
C ASP A 150 -4.70 -6.09 -16.71
N VAL A 151 -4.30 -5.80 -15.47
CA VAL A 151 -3.11 -6.41 -14.87
C VAL A 151 -3.47 -7.78 -14.29
N ASN A 152 -3.05 -8.84 -15.00
CA ASN A 152 -3.21 -10.22 -14.53
C ASN A 152 -2.61 -10.43 -13.14
N GLY A 153 -3.37 -11.08 -12.26
CA GLY A 153 -2.97 -11.40 -10.88
C GLY A 153 -3.34 -10.36 -9.85
N LEU A 154 -4.12 -9.32 -10.21
CA LEU A 154 -4.75 -8.42 -9.26
C LEU A 154 -6.20 -8.85 -8.98
N ASP A 155 -6.55 -8.93 -7.70
CA ASP A 155 -7.94 -9.03 -7.25
C ASP A 155 -8.51 -7.63 -7.05
N ARG A 156 -9.70 -7.36 -7.60
CA ARG A 156 -10.34 -6.05 -7.57
C ARG A 156 -11.54 -6.06 -6.62
N THR A 157 -11.56 -5.09 -5.69
CA THR A 157 -12.66 -4.87 -4.76
C THR A 157 -13.08 -3.41 -4.80
N GLU A 158 -14.37 -3.15 -4.99
CA GLU A 158 -14.91 -1.79 -4.90
C GLU A 158 -15.42 -1.52 -3.49
N TYR A 159 -15.07 -0.35 -2.96
CA TYR A 159 -15.59 0.14 -1.70
C TYR A 159 -16.43 1.39 -1.93
N SER A 160 -17.72 1.27 -1.60
CA SER A 160 -18.69 2.37 -1.68
C SER A 160 -19.10 2.81 -0.28
N GLY A 161 -19.23 4.11 -0.07
CA GLY A 161 -19.87 4.68 1.12
C GLY A 161 -19.01 5.73 1.81
N TRP A 162 -17.73 5.43 2.06
CA TRP A 162 -16.76 6.36 2.64
C TRP A 162 -15.56 6.54 1.71
N THR A 163 -14.99 7.73 1.74
CA THR A 163 -13.69 8.01 1.11
C THR A 163 -12.57 7.23 1.81
N LEU A 164 -11.41 7.11 1.16
CA LEU A 164 -10.24 6.51 1.79
C LEU A 164 -9.85 7.25 3.08
N VAL A 165 -9.88 8.59 3.06
CA VAL A 165 -9.59 9.44 4.21
C VAL A 165 -10.48 9.09 5.40
N GLU A 166 -11.80 9.05 5.18
CA GLU A 166 -12.77 8.74 6.24
C GLU A 166 -12.59 7.32 6.79
N THR A 167 -12.29 6.37 5.91
CA THR A 167 -12.07 4.96 6.27
C THR A 167 -10.81 4.79 7.12
N VAL A 168 -9.69 5.35 6.68
CA VAL A 168 -8.43 5.35 7.44
C VAL A 168 -8.61 6.08 8.77
N GLY A 169 -9.33 7.20 8.79
CA GLY A 169 -9.66 7.95 10.00
C GLY A 169 -10.51 7.17 11.00
N ALA A 170 -11.44 6.33 10.51
CA ALA A 170 -12.24 5.46 11.36
C ALA A 170 -11.40 4.33 11.98
N VAL A 171 -10.50 3.71 11.21
CA VAL A 171 -9.55 2.72 11.74
C VAL A 171 -8.68 3.33 12.82
N LYS A 172 -8.12 4.52 12.57
CA LYS A 172 -7.31 5.26 13.54
C LYS A 172 -8.06 5.50 14.86
N ARG A 173 -9.29 6.04 14.80
CA ARG A 173 -10.10 6.29 16.00
C ARG A 173 -10.38 5.02 16.81
N ARG A 174 -10.58 3.88 16.13
CA ARG A 174 -10.80 2.61 16.79
C ARG A 174 -9.56 2.17 17.57
N ILE A 175 -8.38 2.21 16.95
CA ILE A 175 -7.11 1.84 17.61
C ILE A 175 -6.81 2.77 18.79
N GLU A 176 -7.11 4.07 18.67
CA GLU A 176 -6.90 5.04 19.75
C GLU A 176 -7.88 4.86 20.93
N SER A 177 -8.97 4.12 20.74
CA SER A 177 -10.01 3.89 21.76
C SER A 177 -9.90 2.52 22.46
N ASP A 178 -9.08 1.61 21.92
CA ASP A 178 -8.81 0.27 22.46
C ASP A 178 -7.65 0.31 23.49
#